data_AF-A0A2A2AIM7-F1
#
_entry.id   AF-A0A2A2AIM7-F1
#
_cell.length_a   1.000
_cell.length_b   1.000
_cell.length_c   1.000
_cell.angle_alpha   90.00
_cell.angle_beta   90.00
_cell.angle_gamma   90.00
#
_symmetry.space_group_name_H-M   'P 1'
#
loop_
_entity.id
_entity.type
_entity.pdbx_description
1 polymer ?
#
loop_
_entity_poly.entity_id
_entity_poly.type
_entity_poly.pdbx_seq_one_letter_code
_entity_poly.pdbx_strand_id
1 'polypeptide(L)'
;MTIEIQFEGQTIRPFEHETVLDAMLRVGIATPFSCKGGSCHTCMTRCVTGEIPEKAQRGLPDRLRERGYFLPCKCVATGSMQLERKQAQDMVTRCMLVEVDGHGTGSLRIQFEPMTGLDYRAGQSLRLVNGAAPEDEPVLMLTSDPQQTPVPEARWVLQQGDVVPDYFAPGAEFGLEFEVRGPFNLDYKDLPELVTPPPTDPQLWQELDNGKLARKIFDAFYAKVYADPLLSPFFHGVTMDRAASKQYSFIQQLMTGQKVYWGENPRNMHHWMIIPHSLFDHRQRLMVETLREHGLSESQIERWTRFEEYYRWDIVKDKEWPKRIGDQIFSIEGFDHETLSEATLCDQCGAEVAAGVTVLYHKRTGQISCPACATQQEAQA
;
A
#
# COMPACT_ATOMS: atom_id res chain seq x y z
N MET A 1 -29.82 -27.07 0.99
CA MET A 1 -28.78 -26.54 0.09
C MET A 1 -27.74 -25.87 0.96
N THR A 2 -26.45 -26.16 0.76
CA THR A 2 -25.38 -25.49 1.52
C THR A 2 -25.16 -24.11 0.91
N ILE A 3 -25.33 -23.05 1.71
CA ILE A 3 -25.05 -21.68 1.29
C ILE A 3 -23.53 -21.46 1.30
N GLU A 4 -22.99 -20.93 0.22
CA GLU A 4 -21.57 -20.60 0.10
C GLU A 4 -21.39 -19.13 -0.29
N ILE A 5 -20.54 -18.43 0.45
CA ILE A 5 -20.17 -17.05 0.18
C ILE A 5 -18.73 -17.05 -0.32
N GLN A 6 -18.50 -16.52 -1.51
CA GLN A 6 -17.16 -16.39 -2.10
C GLN A 6 -16.64 -14.97 -1.89
N PHE A 7 -15.45 -14.81 -1.30
CA PHE A 7 -14.80 -13.51 -1.11
C PHE A 7 -13.28 -13.66 -1.19
N GLU A 8 -12.63 -12.92 -2.08
CA GLU A 8 -11.16 -12.94 -2.26
C GLU A 8 -10.56 -14.35 -2.41
N GLY A 9 -11.24 -15.21 -3.18
CA GLY A 9 -10.81 -16.60 -3.39
C GLY A 9 -11.11 -17.56 -2.22
N GLN A 10 -11.70 -17.07 -1.12
CA GLN A 10 -12.09 -17.88 0.02
C GLN A 10 -13.56 -18.25 -0.02
N THR A 11 -13.86 -19.50 0.33
CA THR A 11 -15.23 -20.00 0.49
C THR A 11 -15.62 -19.99 1.96
N ILE A 12 -16.68 -19.25 2.27
CA ILE A 12 -17.22 -19.09 3.62
C ILE A 12 -18.58 -19.80 3.67
N ARG A 13 -18.74 -20.66 4.68
CA ARG A 13 -20.02 -21.32 4.95
C ARG A 13 -20.63 -20.71 6.21
N PRO A 14 -21.63 -19.82 6.08
CA PRO A 14 -22.27 -19.21 7.23
C PRO A 14 -23.07 -20.26 8.03
N PHE A 15 -23.14 -20.08 9.35
CA PHE A 15 -24.07 -20.82 10.19
C PHE A 15 -25.50 -20.28 10.02
N GLU A 16 -26.48 -21.06 10.51
CA GLU A 16 -27.86 -20.62 10.52
C GLU A 16 -28.01 -19.32 11.34
N HIS A 17 -28.71 -18.33 10.76
CA HIS A 17 -28.91 -16.99 11.32
C HIS A 17 -27.63 -16.15 11.53
N GLU A 18 -26.46 -16.62 11.11
CA GLU A 18 -25.21 -15.86 11.17
C GLU A 18 -25.23 -14.72 10.15
N THR A 19 -24.75 -13.54 10.56
CA THR A 19 -24.61 -12.44 9.61
C THR A 19 -23.45 -12.71 8.66
N VAL A 20 -23.52 -12.18 7.43
CA VAL A 20 -22.41 -12.26 6.48
C VAL A 20 -21.13 -11.69 7.09
N LEU A 21 -21.22 -10.59 7.86
CA LEU A 21 -20.06 -10.03 8.56
C LEU A 21 -19.46 -11.02 9.56
N ASP A 22 -20.29 -11.63 10.43
CA ASP A 22 -19.78 -12.53 11.46
C ASP A 22 -19.19 -13.80 10.84
N ALA A 23 -19.79 -14.31 9.76
CA ALA A 23 -19.25 -15.43 9.00
C ALA A 23 -17.86 -15.12 8.42
N MET A 24 -17.68 -13.93 7.84
CA MET A 24 -16.38 -13.46 7.33
C MET A 24 -15.34 -13.34 8.45
N LEU A 25 -15.68 -12.68 9.55
CA LEU A 25 -14.77 -12.48 10.68
C LEU A 25 -14.37 -13.81 11.33
N ARG A 26 -15.32 -14.76 11.46
CA ARG A 26 -15.09 -16.08 12.06
C ARG A 26 -14.03 -16.89 11.32
N VAL A 27 -13.96 -16.76 10.00
CA VAL A 27 -12.94 -17.44 9.18
C VAL A 27 -11.66 -16.61 9.01
N GLY A 28 -11.54 -15.48 9.72
CA GLY A 28 -10.33 -14.66 9.73
C GLY A 28 -10.24 -13.63 8.60
N ILE A 29 -11.32 -13.37 7.86
CA ILE A 29 -11.32 -12.32 6.84
C ILE A 29 -11.36 -10.96 7.53
N ALA A 30 -10.37 -10.12 7.24
CA ALA A 30 -10.22 -8.78 7.80
C ALA A 30 -11.19 -7.77 7.15
N THR A 31 -12.49 -7.90 7.40
CA THR A 31 -13.51 -6.94 6.96
C THR A 31 -13.59 -5.77 7.94
N PRO A 32 -13.47 -4.50 7.50
CA PRO A 32 -13.63 -3.35 8.38
C PRO A 32 -15.03 -3.31 9.02
N PHE A 33 -15.15 -3.05 10.32
CA PHE A 33 -16.45 -2.83 10.97
C PHE A 33 -16.31 -1.98 12.22
N SER A 34 -17.42 -1.40 12.69
CA SER A 34 -17.47 -0.63 13.93
C SER A 34 -18.72 -0.97 14.75
N CYS A 35 -19.92 -0.62 14.26
CA CYS A 35 -21.12 -0.71 15.10
C CYS A 35 -21.84 -2.07 15.11
N LYS A 36 -21.67 -2.91 14.07
CA LYS A 36 -22.53 -4.08 13.73
C LYS A 36 -24.05 -3.82 13.71
N GLY A 37 -24.50 -2.57 13.92
CA GLY A 37 -25.89 -2.15 13.96
C GLY A 37 -26.43 -1.60 12.64
N GLY A 38 -25.55 -1.28 11.69
CA GLY A 38 -25.88 -0.79 10.35
C GLY A 38 -25.85 0.74 10.19
N SER A 39 -25.42 1.50 11.20
CA SER A 39 -25.38 2.97 11.14
C SER A 39 -24.06 3.54 10.64
N CYS A 40 -22.94 2.86 10.89
CA CYS A 40 -21.61 3.40 10.57
C CYS A 40 -21.19 3.18 9.11
N HIS A 41 -21.85 2.26 8.39
CA HIS A 41 -21.55 1.83 7.01
C HIS A 41 -20.11 1.33 6.75
N THR A 42 -19.24 1.24 7.78
CA THR A 42 -17.85 0.78 7.67
C THR A 42 -17.72 -0.60 7.01
N CYS A 43 -18.62 -1.54 7.36
CA CYS A 43 -18.61 -2.92 6.84
C CYS A 43 -19.12 -3.08 5.41
N MET A 44 -19.53 -1.99 4.76
CA MET A 44 -20.12 -2.05 3.44
C MET A 44 -19.26 -2.85 2.46
N THR A 45 -19.92 -3.76 1.75
CA THR A 45 -19.31 -4.72 0.82
C THR A 45 -20.15 -4.73 -0.45
N ARG A 46 -19.55 -5.12 -1.57
CA ARG A 46 -20.24 -5.25 -2.85
C ARG A 46 -20.58 -6.71 -3.13
N CYS A 47 -21.83 -6.99 -3.49
CA CYS A 47 -22.26 -8.28 -3.98
C CYS A 47 -22.29 -8.25 -5.51
N VAL A 48 -21.54 -9.15 -6.13
CA VAL A 48 -21.44 -9.29 -7.59
C VAL A 48 -22.51 -10.23 -8.11
N THR A 49 -22.74 -11.33 -7.39
CA THR A 49 -23.78 -12.32 -7.69
C THR A 49 -24.44 -12.80 -6.41
N GLY A 50 -25.73 -13.17 -6.50
CA GLY A 50 -26.54 -13.58 -5.35
C GLY A 50 -27.59 -12.53 -4.97
N GLU A 51 -28.52 -12.94 -4.12
CA GLU A 51 -29.63 -12.10 -3.68
C GLU A 51 -29.26 -11.31 -2.42
N ILE A 52 -29.48 -9.99 -2.45
CA ILE A 52 -29.26 -9.11 -1.30
C ILE A 52 -30.60 -8.83 -0.63
N PRO A 53 -30.80 -9.22 0.64
CA PRO A 53 -32.01 -8.87 1.38
C PRO A 53 -32.17 -7.35 1.52
N GLU A 54 -33.39 -6.83 1.33
CA GLU A 54 -33.68 -5.38 1.41
C GLU A 54 -33.20 -4.75 2.73
N LYS A 55 -33.34 -5.48 3.84
CA LYS A 55 -32.88 -5.07 5.18
C LYS A 55 -31.38 -4.76 5.20
N ALA A 56 -30.57 -5.43 4.37
CA ALA A 56 -29.13 -5.23 4.31
C ALA A 56 -28.73 -3.97 3.52
N GLN A 57 -29.65 -3.36 2.77
CA GLN A 57 -29.43 -2.14 2.00
C GLN A 57 -30.06 -0.89 2.64
N ARG A 58 -30.76 -1.05 3.76
CA ARG A 58 -31.41 0.07 4.45
C ARG A 58 -30.38 1.10 4.90
N GLY A 59 -30.61 2.36 4.51
CA GLY A 59 -29.73 3.50 4.84
C GLY A 59 -28.68 3.79 3.77
N LEU A 60 -28.55 2.94 2.74
CA LEU A 60 -27.68 3.20 1.60
C LEU A 60 -28.41 4.07 0.55
N PRO A 61 -27.73 5.06 -0.05
CA PRO A 61 -28.23 5.77 -1.22
C PRO A 61 -28.52 4.81 -2.39
N ASP A 62 -29.53 5.12 -3.21
CA ASP A 62 -29.95 4.25 -4.34
C ASP A 62 -28.80 3.95 -5.30
N ARG A 63 -27.93 4.93 -5.58
CA ARG A 63 -26.70 4.75 -6.39
C ARG A 63 -25.78 3.63 -5.90
N LEU A 64 -25.76 3.35 -4.60
CA LEU A 64 -24.96 2.25 -4.03
C LEU A 64 -25.75 0.94 -4.08
N ARG A 65 -27.06 1.00 -3.78
CA ARG A 65 -27.95 -0.17 -3.80
C ARG A 65 -27.99 -0.82 -5.17
N GLU A 66 -28.14 -0.02 -6.22
CA GLU A 66 -28.16 -0.46 -7.63
C GLU A 66 -26.85 -1.10 -8.07
N ARG A 67 -25.73 -0.76 -7.43
CA ARG A 67 -24.40 -1.32 -7.72
C ARG A 67 -24.06 -2.57 -6.91
N GLY A 68 -25.03 -3.10 -6.16
CA GLY A 68 -24.90 -4.30 -5.35
C GLY A 68 -24.25 -4.05 -3.99
N TYR A 69 -24.15 -2.80 -3.52
CA TYR A 69 -23.63 -2.52 -2.18
C TYR A 69 -24.66 -2.86 -1.12
N PHE A 70 -24.19 -3.42 -0.01
CA PHE A 70 -24.99 -3.79 1.14
C PHE A 70 -24.16 -3.75 2.43
N LEU A 71 -24.84 -3.91 3.57
CA LEU A 71 -24.26 -3.97 4.90
C LEU A 71 -24.23 -5.43 5.38
N PRO A 72 -23.07 -6.12 5.34
CA PRO A 72 -22.92 -7.50 5.80
C PRO A 72 -23.39 -7.74 7.23
N CYS A 73 -23.25 -6.76 8.14
CA CYS A 73 -23.74 -6.86 9.52
C CYS A 73 -25.27 -6.92 9.64
N LYS A 74 -25.99 -6.57 8.58
CA LYS A 74 -27.46 -6.61 8.51
C LYS A 74 -27.97 -7.69 7.56
N CYS A 75 -27.08 -8.49 7.00
CA CYS A 75 -27.38 -9.52 6.02
C CYS A 75 -27.22 -10.89 6.64
N VAL A 76 -28.28 -11.69 6.63
CA VAL A 76 -28.20 -13.15 6.78
C VAL A 76 -28.43 -13.70 5.39
N ALA A 77 -27.47 -14.46 4.85
CA ALA A 77 -27.54 -14.96 3.49
C ALA A 77 -28.71 -15.95 3.32
N THR A 78 -29.54 -15.75 2.29
CA THR A 78 -30.64 -16.65 1.93
C THR A 78 -30.26 -17.62 0.80
N GLY A 79 -29.16 -17.35 0.12
CA GLY A 79 -28.58 -18.17 -0.94
C GLY A 79 -27.08 -17.89 -1.08
N SER A 80 -26.40 -18.63 -1.95
CA SER A 80 -24.97 -18.40 -2.22
C SER A 80 -24.73 -17.03 -2.85
N MET A 81 -23.60 -16.40 -2.50
CA MET A 81 -23.26 -15.04 -2.93
C MET A 81 -21.78 -14.92 -3.29
N GLN A 82 -21.45 -14.06 -4.24
CA GLN A 82 -20.08 -13.66 -4.54
C GLN A 82 -19.88 -12.20 -4.16
N LEU A 83 -18.87 -11.94 -3.33
CA LEU A 83 -18.62 -10.66 -2.70
C LEU A 83 -17.26 -10.11 -3.13
N GLU A 84 -17.19 -8.79 -3.19
CA GLU A 84 -15.98 -8.01 -3.47
C GLU A 84 -15.84 -6.87 -2.46
N ARG A 85 -14.61 -6.37 -2.30
CA ARG A 85 -14.36 -5.14 -1.53
C ARG A 85 -15.14 -3.98 -2.13
N LYS A 86 -15.51 -3.03 -1.26
CA LYS A 86 -16.04 -1.76 -1.73
C LYS A 86 -15.00 -1.02 -2.55
N GLN A 87 -15.44 -0.40 -3.64
CA GLN A 87 -14.55 0.28 -4.58
C GLN A 87 -14.47 1.76 -4.21
N ALA A 88 -13.25 2.29 -4.11
CA ALA A 88 -13.00 3.69 -3.76
C ALA A 88 -13.75 4.69 -4.67
N GLN A 89 -13.87 4.38 -5.96
CA GLN A 89 -14.63 5.16 -6.95
C GLN A 89 -16.11 5.37 -6.60
N ASP A 90 -16.67 4.55 -5.73
CA ASP A 90 -18.09 4.61 -5.37
C ASP A 90 -18.33 5.29 -4.03
N MET A 91 -17.25 5.48 -3.27
CA MET A 91 -17.27 6.06 -1.95
C MET A 91 -17.16 7.57 -2.09
N VAL A 92 -18.27 8.26 -1.84
CA VAL A 92 -18.31 9.72 -1.78
C VAL A 92 -18.60 10.11 -0.34
N THR A 93 -17.74 10.96 0.21
CA THR A 93 -17.79 11.45 1.58
C THR A 93 -18.00 12.96 1.54
N ARG A 94 -19.04 13.44 2.23
CA ARG A 94 -19.21 14.88 2.46
C ARG A 94 -18.24 15.35 3.51
N CYS A 95 -17.64 16.49 3.27
CA CYS A 95 -16.63 17.10 4.11
C CYS A 95 -17.01 18.56 4.38
N MET A 96 -16.57 19.06 5.52
CA MET A 96 -16.68 20.46 5.91
C MET A 96 -15.28 21.06 5.93
N LEU A 97 -15.09 22.17 5.21
CA LEU A 97 -13.82 22.88 5.21
C LEU A 97 -13.51 23.44 6.61
N VAL A 98 -12.30 23.19 7.08
CA VAL A 98 -11.75 23.79 8.29
C VAL A 98 -10.91 25.01 7.94
N GLU A 99 -9.93 24.82 7.05
CA GLU A 99 -8.97 25.86 6.64
C GLU A 99 -8.43 25.53 5.24
N VAL A 100 -8.15 26.56 4.45
CA VAL A 100 -7.46 26.43 3.16
C VAL A 100 -6.41 27.53 2.99
N ASP A 101 -5.18 27.10 2.70
CA ASP A 101 -4.03 28.00 2.55
C ASP A 101 -3.26 27.70 1.26
N GLY A 102 -2.26 28.53 0.96
CA GLY A 102 -1.30 28.29 -0.13
C GLY A 102 -1.69 28.93 -1.46
N HIS A 103 -2.72 29.79 -1.49
CA HIS A 103 -3.09 30.56 -2.68
C HIS A 103 -1.88 31.34 -3.21
N GLY A 104 -1.58 31.17 -4.50
CA GLY A 104 -0.41 31.79 -5.15
C GLY A 104 0.88 30.97 -5.11
N THR A 105 0.91 29.80 -4.45
CA THR A 105 2.10 28.92 -4.41
C THR A 105 2.08 27.80 -5.45
N GLY A 106 0.99 27.67 -6.21
CA GLY A 106 0.76 26.53 -7.13
C GLY A 106 0.21 25.27 -6.44
N SER A 107 -0.02 25.32 -5.12
CA SER A 107 -0.70 24.24 -4.40
C SER A 107 -1.55 24.77 -3.26
N LEU A 108 -2.67 24.10 -2.98
CA LEU A 108 -3.52 24.37 -1.83
C LEU A 108 -3.29 23.32 -0.74
N ARG A 109 -3.21 23.78 0.50
CA ARG A 109 -3.30 22.97 1.72
C ARG A 109 -4.74 23.07 2.21
N ILE A 110 -5.41 21.94 2.37
CA ILE A 110 -6.84 21.88 2.68
C ILE A 110 -7.01 21.02 3.93
N GLN A 111 -7.49 21.62 5.01
CA GLN A 111 -7.93 20.91 6.21
C GLN A 111 -9.45 20.77 6.22
N PHE A 112 -9.96 19.61 6.59
CA PHE A 112 -11.40 19.33 6.51
C PHE A 112 -11.86 18.29 7.52
N GLU A 113 -13.13 18.35 7.88
CA GLU A 113 -13.81 17.38 8.75
C GLU A 113 -14.77 16.50 7.93
N PRO A 114 -14.56 15.18 7.85
CA PRO A 114 -15.48 14.27 7.19
C PRO A 114 -16.77 14.07 8.00
N MET A 115 -17.94 14.18 7.36
CA MET A 115 -19.24 13.96 8.02
C MET A 115 -19.48 12.50 8.41
N THR A 116 -18.75 11.57 7.79
CA THR A 116 -18.70 10.15 8.13
C THR A 116 -17.24 9.71 8.17
N GLY A 117 -16.91 8.73 9.01
CA GLY A 117 -15.53 8.27 9.17
C GLY A 117 -14.84 7.96 7.84
N LEU A 118 -13.74 8.66 7.60
CA LEU A 118 -12.87 8.47 6.45
C LEU A 118 -11.70 7.57 6.89
N ASP A 119 -11.68 6.34 6.41
CA ASP A 119 -10.59 5.39 6.69
C ASP A 119 -9.47 5.59 5.67
N TYR A 120 -8.47 6.39 6.03
CA TYR A 120 -7.38 6.79 5.16
C TYR A 120 -6.00 6.65 5.81
N ARG A 121 -4.95 6.82 5.02
CA ARG A 121 -3.55 6.90 5.45
C ARG A 121 -2.84 8.02 4.71
N ALA A 122 -1.82 8.59 5.33
CA ALA A 122 -0.94 9.55 4.68
C ALA A 122 -0.42 8.97 3.35
N GLY A 123 -0.39 9.83 2.32
CA GLY A 123 0.01 9.49 0.96
C GLY A 123 -1.12 9.02 0.05
N GLN A 124 -2.26 8.52 0.57
CA GLN A 124 -3.42 8.17 -0.28
C GLN A 124 -4.00 9.42 -0.96
N SER A 125 -4.80 9.23 -2.00
CA SER A 125 -5.50 10.35 -2.63
C SER A 125 -7.00 10.33 -2.40
N LEU A 126 -7.57 11.52 -2.49
CA LEU A 126 -8.98 11.76 -2.69
C LEU A 126 -9.16 12.41 -4.06
N ARG A 127 -10.37 12.35 -4.58
CA ARG A 127 -10.78 13.12 -5.75
C ARG A 127 -11.85 14.13 -5.36
N LEU A 128 -11.73 15.37 -5.81
CA LEU A 128 -12.69 16.44 -5.53
C LEU A 128 -13.90 16.26 -6.44
N VAL A 129 -15.06 15.95 -5.87
CA VAL A 129 -16.29 15.78 -6.65
C VAL A 129 -16.76 17.15 -7.13
N ASN A 130 -16.64 17.39 -8.44
CA ASN A 130 -17.00 18.66 -9.09
C ASN A 130 -18.04 18.48 -10.22
N GLY A 131 -18.61 17.29 -10.36
CA GLY A 131 -19.58 16.95 -11.41
C GLY A 131 -18.95 16.46 -12.73
N ALA A 132 -17.62 16.44 -12.86
CA ALA A 132 -16.93 15.76 -13.95
C ALA A 132 -17.02 14.23 -13.82
N ALA A 133 -16.53 13.51 -14.83
CA ALA A 133 -16.34 12.07 -14.71
C ALA A 133 -15.30 11.78 -13.60
N PRO A 134 -15.44 10.69 -12.82
CA PRO A 134 -14.54 10.39 -11.70
C PRO A 134 -13.04 10.43 -12.06
N GLU A 135 -12.68 10.01 -13.27
CA GLU A 135 -11.31 10.04 -13.80
C GLU A 135 -10.74 11.45 -13.99
N ASP A 136 -11.61 12.44 -14.21
CA ASP A 136 -11.26 13.84 -14.47
C ASP A 136 -11.40 14.73 -13.22
N GLU A 137 -11.93 14.18 -12.11
CA GLU A 137 -12.03 14.89 -10.83
C GLU A 137 -10.62 15.24 -10.30
N PRO A 138 -10.37 16.47 -9.81
CA PRO A 138 -9.09 16.90 -9.28
C PRO A 138 -8.59 16.01 -8.14
N VAL A 139 -7.28 15.74 -8.10
CA VAL A 139 -6.67 14.84 -7.12
C VAL A 139 -6.12 15.63 -5.93
N LEU A 140 -6.53 15.25 -4.72
CA LEU A 140 -5.99 15.75 -3.45
C LEU A 140 -5.16 14.66 -2.79
N MET A 141 -3.92 14.95 -2.42
CA MET A 141 -3.03 14.06 -1.69
C MET A 141 -3.26 14.19 -0.20
N LEU A 142 -3.66 13.13 0.50
CA LEU A 142 -3.75 13.13 1.96
C LEU A 142 -2.36 13.23 2.57
N THR A 143 -2.08 14.28 3.34
CA THR A 143 -0.76 14.56 3.93
C THR A 143 -0.69 14.25 5.41
N SER A 144 -1.82 14.28 6.11
CA SER A 144 -1.90 13.97 7.55
C SER A 144 -1.90 12.46 7.84
N ASP A 145 -1.41 12.09 9.03
CA ASP A 145 -1.58 10.76 9.60
C ASP A 145 -2.77 10.79 10.59
N PRO A 146 -3.86 10.01 10.36
CA PRO A 146 -5.02 10.02 11.24
C PRO A 146 -4.74 9.50 12.66
N GLN A 147 -3.59 8.85 12.89
CA GLN A 147 -3.16 8.46 14.23
C GLN A 147 -2.50 9.60 15.01
N GLN A 148 -2.08 10.66 14.31
CA GLN A 148 -1.34 11.78 14.90
C GLN A 148 -2.15 13.08 14.89
N THR A 149 -2.99 13.30 13.88
CA THR A 149 -3.81 14.51 13.76
C THR A 149 -5.31 14.14 13.69
N PRO A 150 -6.16 14.80 14.50
CA PRO A 150 -7.60 14.51 14.48
C PRO A 150 -8.29 15.07 13.23
N VAL A 151 -7.75 16.16 12.65
CA VAL A 151 -8.29 16.80 11.45
C VAL A 151 -7.48 16.33 10.24
N PRO A 152 -8.13 15.70 9.24
CA PRO A 152 -7.53 15.40 7.96
C PRO A 152 -6.99 16.64 7.23
N GLU A 153 -5.84 16.47 6.61
CA GLU A 153 -5.21 17.43 5.73
C GLU A 153 -4.92 16.78 4.38
N ALA A 154 -5.22 17.51 3.31
CA ALA A 154 -4.85 17.13 1.96
C ALA A 154 -4.20 18.29 1.21
N ARG A 155 -3.36 17.96 0.23
CA ARG A 155 -2.71 18.90 -0.67
C ARG A 155 -3.23 18.73 -2.09
N TRP A 156 -3.67 19.81 -2.71
CA TRP A 156 -3.98 19.84 -4.14
C TRP A 156 -2.92 20.66 -4.87
N VAL A 157 -2.17 20.02 -5.77
CA VAL A 157 -1.22 20.71 -6.66
C VAL A 157 -1.98 21.13 -7.91
N LEU A 158 -2.11 22.44 -8.12
CA LEU A 158 -2.90 23.00 -9.21
C LEU A 158 -2.18 22.78 -10.55
N GLN A 159 -2.91 22.21 -11.51
CA GLN A 159 -2.49 22.03 -12.89
C GLN A 159 -2.92 23.21 -13.75
N GLN A 160 -2.32 23.34 -14.93
CA GLN A 160 -2.71 24.35 -15.90
C GLN A 160 -4.16 24.11 -16.36
N GLY A 161 -5.06 25.03 -16.01
CA GLY A 161 -6.49 24.93 -16.33
C GLY A 161 -7.37 24.51 -15.16
N ASP A 162 -6.78 24.15 -14.01
CA ASP A 162 -7.55 23.90 -12.79
C ASP A 162 -8.29 25.17 -12.36
N VAL A 163 -9.58 25.02 -12.10
CA VAL A 163 -10.43 26.08 -11.53
C VAL A 163 -10.65 25.75 -10.06
N VAL A 164 -10.09 26.59 -9.19
CA VAL A 164 -10.32 26.48 -7.75
C VAL A 164 -11.77 26.86 -7.46
N PRO A 165 -12.60 25.97 -6.89
CA PRO A 165 -13.98 26.28 -6.57
C PRO A 165 -14.09 27.39 -5.52
N ASP A 166 -15.22 28.09 -5.49
CA ASP A 166 -15.46 29.20 -4.55
C ASP A 166 -15.28 28.78 -3.09
N TYR A 167 -15.60 27.53 -2.75
CA TYR A 167 -15.41 27.00 -1.41
C TYR A 167 -13.94 26.80 -1.02
N PHE A 168 -12.99 26.93 -1.93
CA PHE A 168 -11.55 26.97 -1.66
C PHE A 168 -10.89 28.31 -2.07
N ALA A 169 -11.69 29.34 -2.37
CA ALA A 169 -11.16 30.65 -2.76
C ALA A 169 -10.37 31.32 -1.62
N PRO A 170 -9.51 32.31 -1.92
CA PRO A 170 -8.85 33.10 -0.89
C PRO A 170 -9.88 33.73 0.05
N GLY A 171 -9.74 33.48 1.36
CA GLY A 171 -10.69 33.94 2.37
C GLY A 171 -11.93 33.06 2.53
N ALA A 172 -11.93 31.84 1.99
CA ALA A 172 -12.96 30.84 2.27
C ALA A 172 -13.13 30.63 3.79
N GLU A 173 -14.37 30.71 4.27
CA GLU A 173 -14.70 30.58 5.68
C GLU A 173 -14.83 29.12 6.11
N PHE A 174 -14.60 28.86 7.40
CA PHE A 174 -14.92 27.59 8.04
C PHE A 174 -16.38 27.21 7.77
N GLY A 175 -16.65 25.92 7.53
CA GLY A 175 -18.01 25.40 7.43
C GLY A 175 -18.52 25.18 6.01
N LEU A 176 -17.76 25.58 4.98
CA LEU A 176 -18.14 25.34 3.59
C LEU A 176 -18.10 23.85 3.26
N GLU A 177 -19.17 23.33 2.66
CA GLU A 177 -19.30 21.91 2.34
C GLU A 177 -18.71 21.58 0.97
N PHE A 178 -18.06 20.42 0.88
CA PHE A 178 -17.61 19.83 -0.38
C PHE A 178 -17.66 18.31 -0.31
N GLU A 179 -17.56 17.64 -1.45
CA GLU A 179 -17.58 16.19 -1.55
C GLU A 179 -16.25 15.66 -2.07
N VAL A 180 -15.78 14.58 -1.47
CA VAL A 180 -14.59 13.86 -1.92
C VAL A 180 -14.91 12.42 -2.22
N ARG A 181 -14.21 11.86 -3.21
CA ARG A 181 -14.28 10.45 -3.57
C ARG A 181 -13.01 9.73 -3.13
N GLY A 182 -13.15 8.50 -2.66
CA GLY A 182 -12.04 7.65 -2.21
C GLY A 182 -12.13 7.24 -0.74
N PRO A 183 -10.99 6.98 -0.07
CA PRO A 183 -9.63 7.22 -0.55
C PRO A 183 -9.16 6.17 -1.55
N PHE A 184 -8.34 6.62 -2.51
CA PHE A 184 -7.68 5.77 -3.48
C PHE A 184 -6.26 5.47 -3.00
N ASN A 185 -5.84 4.23 -3.22
CA ASN A 185 -4.41 3.96 -3.36
C ASN A 185 -4.00 4.55 -4.70
N LEU A 186 -3.00 5.43 -4.70
CA LEU A 186 -2.51 5.99 -5.94
C LEU A 186 -1.81 4.90 -6.74
N ASP A 187 -2.49 4.43 -7.77
CA ASP A 187 -1.82 3.73 -8.85
C ASP A 187 -0.95 4.75 -9.59
N TYR A 188 0.30 4.39 -9.89
CA TYR A 188 1.27 5.28 -10.55
C TYR A 188 0.74 5.91 -11.85
N LYS A 189 -0.19 5.24 -12.54
CA LYS A 189 -0.86 5.70 -13.76
C LYS A 189 -1.88 6.84 -13.52
N ASP A 190 -2.41 6.95 -12.31
CA ASP A 190 -3.47 7.89 -11.92
C ASP A 190 -2.88 9.09 -11.15
N LEU A 191 -1.60 9.01 -10.76
CA LEU A 191 -0.82 10.17 -10.44
C LEU A 191 -0.69 11.01 -11.72
N PRO A 192 -1.01 12.32 -11.71
CA PRO A 192 -0.47 13.18 -12.76
C PRO A 192 1.05 12.92 -12.84
N GLU A 193 1.68 13.04 -14.03
CA GLU A 193 3.12 12.79 -14.29
C GLU A 193 4.11 13.57 -13.38
N LEU A 194 3.60 14.24 -12.35
CA LEU A 194 4.18 15.19 -11.43
C LEU A 194 4.21 14.69 -9.97
N VAL A 195 4.54 13.43 -9.67
CA VAL A 195 5.26 13.20 -8.39
C VAL A 195 6.72 13.49 -8.65
N THR A 196 7.01 14.79 -8.76
CA THR A 196 8.37 15.29 -8.74
C THR A 196 9.06 14.62 -7.55
N PRO A 197 10.18 13.90 -7.75
CA PRO A 197 10.91 13.32 -6.63
C PRO A 197 11.15 14.43 -5.59
N PRO A 198 11.09 14.10 -4.29
CA PRO A 198 11.31 15.11 -3.26
C PRO A 198 12.61 15.84 -3.56
N PRO A 199 12.64 17.18 -3.45
CA PRO A 199 13.86 17.93 -3.73
C PRO A 199 14.98 17.38 -2.85
N THR A 200 16.18 17.34 -3.42
CA THR A 200 17.39 16.96 -2.67
C THR A 200 17.49 17.82 -1.42
N ASP A 201 18.01 17.25 -0.34
CA ASP A 201 18.24 17.93 0.93
C ASP A 201 19.69 17.75 1.41
N PRO A 202 20.66 18.42 0.77
CA PRO A 202 22.07 18.33 1.17
C PRO A 202 22.31 18.88 2.58
N GLN A 203 21.45 19.78 3.05
CA GLN A 203 21.53 20.34 4.40
C GLN A 203 21.22 19.26 5.44
N LEU A 204 20.17 18.46 5.23
CA LEU A 204 19.86 17.33 6.12
C LEU A 204 21.04 16.35 6.17
N TRP A 205 21.66 16.08 5.03
CA TRP A 205 22.84 15.22 4.97
C TRP A 205 24.01 15.75 5.83
N GLN A 206 24.25 17.07 5.81
CA GLN A 206 25.25 17.72 6.65
C GLN A 206 24.90 17.63 8.14
N GLU A 207 23.64 17.87 8.50
CA GLU A 207 23.12 17.71 9.87
C GLU A 207 23.29 16.28 10.40
N LEU A 208 23.28 15.29 9.51
CA LEU A 208 23.53 13.87 9.80
C LEU A 208 25.03 13.51 9.87
N ASP A 209 25.89 14.47 10.19
CA ASP A 209 27.36 14.35 10.22
C ASP A 209 27.90 13.77 8.90
N ASN A 210 27.44 14.34 7.78
CA ASN A 210 27.78 13.90 6.42
C ASN A 210 27.59 12.40 6.20
N GLY A 211 26.52 11.83 6.79
CA GLY A 211 26.15 10.42 6.65
C GLY A 211 26.65 9.51 7.78
N LYS A 212 27.58 9.94 8.64
CA LYS A 212 28.04 9.08 9.75
C LYS A 212 26.91 8.75 10.73
N LEU A 213 26.03 9.71 11.02
CA LEU A 213 24.87 9.47 11.85
C LEU A 213 23.83 8.59 11.12
N ALA A 214 23.60 8.85 9.84
CA ALA A 214 22.70 8.04 9.00
C ALA A 214 23.12 6.56 8.98
N ARG A 215 24.43 6.27 8.87
CA ARG A 215 24.93 4.89 8.90
C ARG A 215 24.61 4.20 10.24
N LYS A 216 24.88 4.87 11.37
CA LYS A 216 24.56 4.33 12.71
C LYS A 216 23.06 4.05 12.87
N ILE A 217 22.23 4.97 12.37
CA ILE A 217 20.77 4.82 12.36
C ILE A 217 20.37 3.58 11.56
N PHE A 218 20.92 3.36 10.36
CA PHE A 218 20.60 2.16 9.58
C PHE A 218 21.06 0.87 10.25
N ASP A 219 22.22 0.87 10.91
CA ASP A 219 22.70 -0.30 11.64
C ASP A 219 21.73 -0.66 12.79
N ALA A 220 21.31 0.33 13.56
CA ALA A 220 20.34 0.14 14.64
C ALA A 220 18.95 -0.24 14.11
N PHE A 221 18.50 0.39 13.03
CA PHE A 221 17.21 0.10 12.40
C PHE A 221 17.18 -1.34 11.89
N TYR A 222 18.21 -1.78 11.18
CA TYR A 222 18.25 -3.15 10.68
C TYR A 222 18.43 -4.18 11.79
N ALA A 223 19.07 -3.84 12.91
CA ALA A 223 19.04 -4.71 14.09
C ALA A 223 17.61 -4.95 14.58
N LYS A 224 16.75 -3.92 14.60
CA LYS A 224 15.32 -4.08 14.91
C LYS A 224 14.59 -4.90 13.85
N VAL A 225 14.84 -4.63 12.56
CA VAL A 225 14.21 -5.37 11.43
C VAL A 225 14.51 -6.87 11.48
N TYR A 226 15.75 -7.26 11.78
CA TYR A 226 16.15 -8.67 11.85
C TYR A 226 15.65 -9.35 13.13
N ALA A 227 15.39 -8.59 14.20
CA ALA A 227 14.73 -9.10 15.40
C ALA A 227 13.20 -9.18 15.27
N ASP A 228 12.62 -8.50 14.28
CA ASP A 228 11.17 -8.41 14.09
C ASP A 228 10.62 -9.65 13.34
N PRO A 229 9.63 -10.37 13.90
CA PRO A 229 9.10 -11.58 13.29
C PRO A 229 8.28 -11.34 12.01
N LEU A 230 7.75 -10.13 11.81
CA LEU A 230 7.00 -9.78 10.60
C LEU A 230 7.93 -9.38 9.45
N LEU A 231 9.10 -8.80 9.76
CA LEU A 231 10.03 -8.27 8.75
C LEU A 231 11.19 -9.21 8.44
N SER A 232 11.76 -9.90 9.44
CA SER A 232 12.93 -10.77 9.25
C SER A 232 12.80 -11.85 8.16
N PRO A 233 11.61 -12.43 7.86
CA PRO A 233 11.48 -13.42 6.79
C PRO A 233 11.86 -12.88 5.40
N PHE A 234 11.70 -11.57 5.15
CA PHE A 234 12.05 -10.94 3.87
C PHE A 234 13.56 -10.80 3.64
N PHE A 235 14.38 -11.03 4.68
CA PHE A 235 15.83 -10.83 4.65
C PHE A 235 16.62 -12.15 4.71
N HIS A 236 15.97 -13.30 4.52
CA HIS A 236 16.65 -14.59 4.46
C HIS A 236 17.73 -14.57 3.34
N GLY A 237 18.98 -14.92 3.69
CA GLY A 237 20.10 -14.91 2.74
C GLY A 237 20.68 -13.52 2.43
N VAL A 238 20.20 -12.47 3.09
CA VAL A 238 20.76 -11.12 3.04
C VAL A 238 21.42 -10.83 4.38
N THR A 239 22.63 -10.25 4.37
CA THR A 239 23.27 -9.82 5.62
C THR A 239 22.75 -8.46 6.04
N MET A 240 22.69 -8.24 7.35
CA MET A 240 22.27 -6.96 7.94
C MET A 240 23.08 -5.79 7.37
N ASP A 241 24.41 -5.95 7.28
CA ASP A 241 25.31 -4.93 6.71
C ASP A 241 25.01 -4.64 5.23
N ARG A 242 24.69 -5.67 4.43
CA ARG A 242 24.33 -5.48 3.01
C ARG A 242 23.02 -4.71 2.87
N ALA A 243 22.02 -5.01 3.70
CA ALA A 243 20.75 -4.30 3.71
C ALA A 243 20.92 -2.84 4.13
N ALA A 244 21.62 -2.60 5.25
CA ALA A 244 21.93 -1.26 5.74
C ALA A 244 22.73 -0.43 4.73
N SER A 245 23.77 -1.00 4.12
CA SER A 245 24.61 -0.32 3.13
C SER A 245 23.85 0.07 1.86
N LYS A 246 22.94 -0.80 1.39
CA LYS A 246 22.07 -0.49 0.24
C LYS A 246 21.12 0.65 0.56
N GLN A 247 20.45 0.61 1.72
CA GLN A 247 19.52 1.67 2.09
C GLN A 247 20.23 2.99 2.34
N TYR A 248 21.42 2.95 2.97
CA TYR A 248 22.28 4.10 3.16
C TYR A 248 22.63 4.80 1.85
N SER A 249 23.15 4.06 0.87
CA SER A 249 23.53 4.63 -0.43
C SER A 249 22.32 5.14 -1.21
N PHE A 250 21.17 4.47 -1.10
CA PHE A 250 19.92 4.95 -1.68
C PHE A 250 19.50 6.30 -1.10
N ILE A 251 19.44 6.43 0.22
CA ILE A 251 19.05 7.67 0.90
C ILE A 251 20.08 8.78 0.69
N GLN A 252 21.37 8.46 0.69
CA GLN A 252 22.43 9.41 0.32
C GLN A 252 22.19 10.01 -1.06
N GLN A 253 21.89 9.15 -2.06
CA GLN A 253 21.62 9.62 -3.41
C GLN A 253 20.42 10.57 -3.45
N LEU A 254 19.36 10.26 -2.72
CA LEU A 254 18.17 11.10 -2.68
C LEU A 254 18.41 12.45 -1.97
N MET A 255 19.12 12.44 -0.84
CA MET A 255 19.41 13.66 -0.09
C MET A 255 20.43 14.55 -0.81
N THR A 256 21.46 13.97 -1.42
CA THR A 256 22.59 14.73 -1.99
C THR A 256 22.48 14.96 -3.49
N GLY A 257 21.66 14.19 -4.20
CA GLY A 257 21.61 14.16 -5.67
C GLY A 257 22.80 13.43 -6.32
N GLN A 258 23.77 12.92 -5.55
CA GLN A 258 24.92 12.20 -6.07
C GLN A 258 24.54 10.78 -6.48
N LYS A 259 24.94 10.36 -7.68
CA LYS A 259 24.70 8.99 -8.19
C LYS A 259 25.64 7.98 -7.51
N VAL A 260 25.26 7.53 -6.32
CA VAL A 260 26.05 6.59 -5.50
C VAL A 260 25.36 5.24 -5.27
N TYR A 261 24.07 5.12 -5.63
CA TYR A 261 23.32 3.89 -5.47
C TYR A 261 23.33 3.06 -6.76
N TRP A 262 23.78 1.80 -6.64
CA TRP A 262 23.93 0.85 -7.75
C TRP A 262 22.93 -0.32 -7.70
N GLY A 263 21.87 -0.19 -6.91
CA GLY A 263 20.83 -1.21 -6.80
C GLY A 263 19.63 -0.97 -7.72
N GLU A 264 18.69 -1.91 -7.73
CA GLU A 264 17.43 -1.74 -8.45
C GLU A 264 16.54 -0.68 -7.78
N ASN A 265 15.64 -0.08 -8.56
CA ASN A 265 14.62 0.80 -8.00
C ASN A 265 13.73 0.02 -7.00
N PRO A 266 13.04 0.72 -6.08
CA PRO A 266 12.21 0.05 -5.07
C PRO A 266 11.15 -0.87 -5.66
N ARG A 267 10.54 -0.52 -6.80
CA ARG A 267 9.54 -1.34 -7.49
C ARG A 267 10.07 -2.71 -7.86
N ASN A 268 11.23 -2.75 -8.51
CA ASN A 268 11.87 -3.98 -8.90
C ASN A 268 12.45 -4.71 -7.69
N MET A 269 13.06 -4.01 -6.72
CA MET A 269 13.63 -4.68 -5.54
C MET A 269 12.58 -5.45 -4.72
N HIS A 270 11.38 -4.89 -4.61
CA HIS A 270 10.30 -5.46 -3.80
C HIS A 270 9.28 -6.25 -4.62
N HIS A 271 9.51 -6.51 -5.90
CA HIS A 271 8.45 -6.91 -6.82
C HIS A 271 7.66 -8.18 -6.43
N TRP A 272 8.32 -9.10 -5.73
CA TRP A 272 7.78 -10.37 -5.25
C TRP A 272 7.20 -10.31 -3.83
N MET A 273 7.49 -9.25 -3.07
CA MET A 273 7.08 -9.15 -1.67
C MET A 273 5.65 -8.59 -1.59
N ILE A 274 4.67 -9.37 -1.15
CA ILE A 274 3.36 -8.81 -0.82
C ILE A 274 3.50 -8.00 0.48
N ILE A 275 3.69 -6.70 0.33
CA ILE A 275 3.88 -5.76 1.43
C ILE A 275 2.59 -4.96 1.54
N PRO A 276 1.65 -5.33 2.43
CA PRO A 276 0.49 -4.51 2.67
C PRO A 276 0.90 -3.21 3.34
N HIS A 277 0.01 -2.22 3.29
CA HIS A 277 0.27 -0.93 3.91
C HIS A 277 0.58 -1.04 5.40
N SER A 278 -0.12 -1.92 6.14
CA SER A 278 0.12 -2.15 7.56
C SER A 278 1.55 -2.61 7.87
N LEU A 279 2.16 -3.42 6.98
CA LEU A 279 3.53 -3.88 7.12
C LEU A 279 4.53 -2.76 6.82
N PHE A 280 4.26 -1.95 5.80
CA PHE A 280 5.07 -0.76 5.51
C PHE A 280 5.00 0.23 6.68
N ASP A 281 3.80 0.50 7.21
CA ASP A 281 3.60 1.41 8.35
C ASP A 281 4.32 0.89 9.59
N HIS A 282 4.32 -0.43 9.81
CA HIS A 282 5.09 -1.07 10.88
C HIS A 282 6.59 -0.82 10.73
N ARG A 283 7.13 -1.07 9.54
CA ARG A 283 8.52 -0.74 9.22
C ARG A 283 8.82 0.76 9.43
N GLN A 284 7.89 1.63 9.04
CA GLN A 284 8.08 3.08 9.15
C GLN A 284 8.10 3.53 10.61
N ARG A 285 7.25 2.96 11.47
CA ARG A 285 7.30 3.20 12.92
C ARG A 285 8.66 2.82 13.50
N LEU A 286 9.19 1.63 13.17
CA LEU A 286 10.52 1.22 13.62
C LEU A 286 11.63 2.17 13.16
N MET A 287 11.54 2.68 11.92
CA MET A 287 12.48 3.68 11.42
C MET A 287 12.37 4.98 12.21
N VAL A 288 11.17 5.56 12.34
CA VAL A 288 10.93 6.80 13.09
C VAL A 288 11.36 6.69 14.55
N GLU A 289 11.07 5.58 15.22
CA GLU A 289 11.56 5.30 16.57
C GLU A 289 13.09 5.30 16.62
N THR A 290 13.74 4.67 15.65
CA THR A 290 15.21 4.62 15.58
C THR A 290 15.80 6.01 15.33
N LEU A 291 15.18 6.82 14.46
CA LEU A 291 15.58 8.21 14.23
C LEU A 291 15.52 9.04 15.52
N ARG A 292 14.43 8.91 16.30
CA ARG A 292 14.25 9.59 17.59
C ARG A 292 15.27 9.15 18.63
N GLU A 293 15.53 7.84 18.74
CA GLU A 293 16.54 7.28 19.65
C GLU A 293 17.95 7.81 19.36
N HIS A 294 18.23 8.18 18.11
CA HIS A 294 19.51 8.76 17.69
C HIS A 294 19.53 10.30 17.76
N GLY A 295 18.51 10.91 18.37
CA GLY A 295 18.48 12.33 18.71
C GLY A 295 18.07 13.26 17.57
N LEU A 296 17.44 12.75 16.51
CA LEU A 296 16.90 13.62 15.45
C LEU A 296 15.67 14.37 15.96
N SER A 297 15.59 15.65 15.61
CA SER A 297 14.40 16.48 15.85
C SER A 297 13.23 16.07 14.95
N GLU A 298 12.00 16.41 15.34
CA GLU A 298 10.80 16.10 14.53
C GLU A 298 10.89 16.71 13.12
N SER A 299 11.46 17.90 12.96
CA SER A 299 11.70 18.50 11.64
C SER A 299 12.66 17.68 10.77
N GLN A 300 13.71 17.11 11.36
CA GLN A 300 14.65 16.24 10.64
C GLN A 300 14.00 14.90 10.28
N ILE A 301 13.17 14.35 11.17
CA ILE A 301 12.41 13.12 10.94
C ILE A 301 11.42 13.32 9.80
N GLU A 302 10.71 14.44 9.76
CA GLU A 302 9.79 14.78 8.67
C GLU A 302 10.53 14.86 7.32
N ARG A 303 11.65 15.60 7.27
CA ARG A 303 12.48 15.74 6.06
C ARG A 303 13.06 14.41 5.59
N TRP A 304 13.45 13.52 6.51
CA TRP A 304 13.90 12.16 6.20
C TRP A 304 12.75 11.30 5.65
N THR A 305 11.63 11.28 6.39
CA THR A 305 10.47 10.42 6.11
C THR A 305 9.89 10.71 4.73
N ARG A 306 9.94 11.98 4.28
CA ARG A 306 9.57 12.38 2.91
C ARG A 306 10.26 11.55 1.81
N PHE A 307 11.53 11.18 1.99
CA PHE A 307 12.26 10.39 1.01
C PHE A 307 11.80 8.93 0.97
N GLU A 308 11.43 8.36 2.11
CA GLU A 308 10.97 6.96 2.19
C GLU A 308 9.51 6.82 1.76
N GLU A 309 8.64 7.73 2.22
CA GLU A 309 7.21 7.74 1.91
C GLU A 309 6.92 7.96 0.42
N TYR A 310 7.78 8.71 -0.28
CA TYR A 310 7.69 8.86 -1.74
C TYR A 310 7.65 7.49 -2.46
N TYR A 311 8.45 6.53 -1.99
CA TYR A 311 8.56 5.19 -2.60
C TYR A 311 7.54 4.18 -2.08
N ARG A 312 6.60 4.58 -1.21
CA ARG A 312 5.54 3.69 -0.71
C ARG A 312 4.81 2.99 -1.85
N TRP A 313 4.50 3.71 -2.92
CA TRP A 313 3.77 3.20 -4.10
C TRP A 313 4.59 2.26 -4.98
N ASP A 314 5.91 2.30 -4.84
CA ASP A 314 6.83 1.35 -5.47
C ASP A 314 7.09 0.13 -4.58
N ILE A 315 6.46 0.03 -3.41
CA ILE A 315 6.73 -1.07 -2.47
C ILE A 315 5.44 -1.79 -2.11
N VAL A 316 4.41 -1.03 -1.76
CA VAL A 316 3.16 -1.56 -1.21
C VAL A 316 2.25 -2.10 -2.30
N LYS A 317 1.76 -3.31 -2.09
CA LYS A 317 0.85 -4.04 -2.98
C LYS A 317 0.13 -5.17 -2.25
N ASP A 318 -1.04 -5.51 -2.77
CA ASP A 318 -1.89 -6.62 -2.33
C ASP A 318 -1.60 -7.94 -3.08
N LYS A 319 -0.87 -7.86 -4.19
CA LYS A 319 -0.36 -8.98 -4.97
C LYS A 319 1.02 -8.66 -5.54
N GLU A 320 1.81 -9.67 -5.85
CA GLU A 320 3.07 -9.52 -6.57
C GLU A 320 2.88 -8.82 -7.93
N TRP A 321 3.92 -8.09 -8.36
CA TRP A 321 3.97 -7.55 -9.72
C TRP A 321 5.21 -8.10 -10.43
N PRO A 322 5.15 -8.20 -11.77
CA PRO A 322 6.29 -8.70 -12.52
C PRO A 322 7.45 -7.70 -12.47
N LYS A 323 8.66 -8.23 -12.58
CA LYS A 323 9.88 -7.42 -12.66
C LYS A 323 9.97 -6.79 -14.06
N ARG A 324 10.32 -5.50 -14.13
CA ARG A 324 10.43 -4.77 -15.40
C ARG A 324 11.86 -4.31 -15.65
N ILE A 325 12.45 -4.67 -16.79
CA ILE A 325 13.77 -4.20 -17.22
C ILE A 325 13.61 -3.59 -18.61
N GLY A 326 13.68 -2.25 -18.69
CA GLY A 326 13.29 -1.52 -19.91
C GLY A 326 11.83 -1.78 -20.26
N ASP A 327 11.58 -2.25 -21.48
CA ASP A 327 10.24 -2.60 -21.98
C ASP A 327 9.87 -4.07 -21.78
N GLN A 328 10.76 -4.86 -21.18
CA GLN A 328 10.55 -6.29 -20.97
C GLN A 328 9.98 -6.59 -19.59
N ILE A 329 8.99 -7.49 -19.56
CA ILE A 329 8.33 -8.00 -18.35
C ILE A 329 8.85 -9.41 -18.08
N PHE A 330 9.42 -9.62 -16.90
CA PHE A 330 9.92 -10.91 -16.46
C PHE A 330 8.95 -11.49 -15.42
N SER A 331 8.40 -12.67 -15.71
CA SER A 331 7.80 -13.52 -14.68
C SER A 331 8.90 -14.37 -14.08
N ILE A 332 9.18 -14.18 -12.78
CA ILE A 332 10.21 -14.94 -12.08
C ILE A 332 9.62 -15.90 -11.04
N GLU A 333 8.32 -16.17 -11.13
CA GLU A 333 7.67 -17.19 -10.31
C GLU A 333 7.84 -18.59 -10.88
N GLY A 334 7.93 -19.56 -9.98
CA GLY A 334 8.05 -20.96 -10.30
C GLY A 334 9.47 -21.43 -10.60
N PHE A 335 9.52 -22.62 -11.19
CA PHE A 335 10.73 -23.31 -11.59
C PHE A 335 10.80 -23.39 -13.10
N ASP A 336 12.03 -23.44 -13.63
CA ASP A 336 12.29 -23.86 -15.00
C ASP A 336 13.23 -25.05 -15.01
N HIS A 337 13.32 -25.69 -16.18
CA HIS A 337 14.33 -26.70 -16.44
C HIS A 337 15.42 -26.11 -17.31
N GLU A 338 16.67 -26.20 -16.85
CA GLU A 338 17.83 -25.76 -17.61
C GLU A 338 18.87 -26.87 -17.68
N THR A 339 19.45 -27.09 -18.87
CA THR A 339 20.56 -28.04 -19.02
C THR A 339 21.86 -27.30 -18.85
N LEU A 340 22.61 -27.66 -17.81
CA LEU A 340 23.82 -26.96 -17.44
C LEU A 340 24.89 -27.08 -18.53
N SER A 341 25.47 -25.96 -18.95
CA SER A 341 26.64 -25.94 -19.82
C SER A 341 27.94 -26.31 -19.10
N GLU A 342 28.00 -26.04 -17.79
CA GLU A 342 29.14 -26.31 -16.91
C GLU A 342 28.68 -26.98 -15.60
N ALA A 343 29.57 -27.74 -14.96
CA ALA A 343 29.24 -28.41 -13.70
C ALA A 343 29.11 -27.42 -12.53
N THR A 344 28.20 -27.70 -11.59
CA THR A 344 27.95 -26.88 -10.39
C THR A 344 27.58 -27.76 -9.20
N LEU A 345 27.20 -27.16 -8.06
CA LEU A 345 26.65 -27.86 -6.91
C LEU A 345 25.15 -27.64 -6.80
N CYS A 346 24.45 -28.65 -6.31
CA CYS A 346 23.03 -28.54 -5.93
C CYS A 346 22.88 -27.69 -4.66
N ASP A 347 22.04 -26.66 -4.70
CA ASP A 347 21.80 -25.77 -3.56
C ASP A 347 21.00 -26.43 -2.42
N GLN A 348 20.40 -27.60 -2.67
CA GLN A 348 19.58 -28.32 -1.70
C GLN A 348 20.39 -29.37 -0.91
N CYS A 349 21.24 -30.14 -1.60
CA CYS A 349 21.96 -31.25 -0.99
C CYS A 349 23.49 -31.12 -1.06
N GLY A 350 24.01 -30.11 -1.74
CA GLY A 350 25.45 -29.89 -1.92
C GLY A 350 26.14 -30.89 -2.86
N ALA A 351 25.40 -31.80 -3.48
CA ALA A 351 25.97 -32.77 -4.42
C ALA A 351 26.40 -32.11 -5.73
N GLU A 352 27.47 -32.64 -6.33
CA GLU A 352 27.92 -32.21 -7.65
C GLU A 352 26.87 -32.53 -8.72
N VAL A 353 26.65 -31.57 -9.62
CA VAL A 353 25.81 -31.69 -10.80
C VAL A 353 26.68 -31.46 -12.03
N ALA A 354 26.90 -32.50 -12.81
CA ALA A 354 27.75 -32.45 -14.00
C ALA A 354 27.15 -31.58 -15.12
N ALA A 355 28.01 -31.08 -16.00
CA ALA A 355 27.59 -30.45 -17.25
C ALA A 355 26.75 -31.43 -18.10
N GLY A 356 25.74 -30.91 -18.80
CA GLY A 356 24.78 -31.69 -19.58
C GLY A 356 23.62 -32.29 -18.78
N VAL A 357 23.59 -32.12 -17.44
CA VAL A 357 22.45 -32.51 -16.61
C VAL A 357 21.40 -31.42 -16.63
N THR A 358 20.14 -31.80 -16.88
CA THR A 358 18.98 -30.91 -16.72
C THR A 358 18.64 -30.79 -15.24
N VAL A 359 18.65 -29.55 -14.75
CA VAL A 359 18.31 -29.21 -13.37
C VAL A 359 16.99 -28.49 -13.30
N LEU A 360 16.37 -28.56 -12.13
CA LEU A 360 15.26 -27.68 -11.78
C LEU A 360 15.86 -26.40 -11.19
N TYR A 361 15.63 -25.28 -11.85
CA TYR A 361 16.16 -23.97 -11.49
C TYR A 361 15.02 -23.07 -11.01
N HIS A 362 15.16 -22.47 -9.83
CA HIS A 362 14.19 -21.51 -9.34
C HIS A 362 14.41 -20.15 -10.01
N LYS A 363 13.43 -19.75 -10.84
CA LYS A 363 13.45 -18.50 -11.65
C LYS A 363 13.76 -17.23 -10.85
N ARG A 364 13.51 -17.23 -9.54
CA ARG A 364 13.71 -16.09 -8.64
C ARG A 364 15.07 -16.10 -7.94
N THR A 365 15.42 -17.18 -7.27
CA THR A 365 16.58 -17.21 -6.36
C THR A 365 17.87 -17.58 -7.09
N GLY A 366 17.76 -18.10 -8.30
CA GLY A 366 18.91 -18.64 -9.00
C GLY A 366 19.26 -20.07 -8.56
N GLN A 367 18.55 -20.61 -7.57
CA GLN A 367 18.92 -21.86 -6.94
C GLN A 367 18.67 -23.04 -7.87
N ILE A 368 19.61 -23.98 -7.85
CA ILE A 368 19.66 -25.15 -8.69
C ILE A 368 19.42 -26.39 -7.83
N SER A 369 18.42 -27.17 -8.22
CA SER A 369 18.10 -28.48 -7.65
C SER A 369 18.50 -29.57 -8.64
N CYS A 370 19.35 -30.50 -8.18
CA CYS A 370 19.69 -31.69 -8.97
C CYS A 370 18.42 -32.54 -9.22
N PRO A 371 18.44 -33.48 -10.19
CA PRO A 371 17.25 -34.28 -10.54
C PRO A 371 16.57 -34.97 -9.35
N ALA A 372 17.35 -35.42 -8.36
CA ALA A 372 16.80 -36.08 -7.16
C ALA A 372 16.10 -35.09 -6.21
N CYS A 373 16.63 -33.87 -6.06
CA CYS A 373 16.01 -32.83 -5.24
C CYS A 373 14.84 -32.14 -5.97
N ALA A 374 14.89 -32.08 -7.29
CA ALA A 374 13.82 -31.54 -8.13
C ALA A 374 12.50 -32.28 -7.88
N THR A 375 12.52 -33.61 -7.85
CA THR A 375 11.32 -34.42 -7.61
C THR A 375 10.69 -34.17 -6.23
N GLN A 376 11.48 -33.78 -5.24
CA GLN A 376 10.98 -33.43 -3.91
C GLN A 376 10.38 -32.02 -3.86
N GLN A 377 10.96 -31.06 -4.59
CA GLN A 377 10.42 -29.70 -4.69
C GLN A 377 9.13 -29.65 -5.50
N GLU A 378 9.04 -30.40 -6.59
CA GLU A 378 7.83 -30.48 -7.42
C GLU A 378 6.68 -31.20 -6.69
N ALA A 379 6.97 -32.08 -5.73
CA ALA A 379 5.96 -32.72 -4.90
C ALA A 379 5.45 -31.84 -3.73
N GLN A 380 6.13 -30.72 -3.46
CA GLN A 380 5.82 -29.77 -2.38
C GLN A 380 5.25 -28.42 -2.89
N ALA A 381 5.42 -28.13 -4.18
CA ALA A 381 4.80 -27.02 -4.90
C ALA A 381 3.37 -27.37 -5.30
#